data_AF-A0A1J5MNA4-F1
#
_entry.id   AF-A0A1J5MNA4-F1
#
_cell.length_a   1.000
_cell.length_b   1.000
_cell.length_c   1.000
_cell.angle_alpha   90.00
_cell.angle_beta   90.00
_cell.angle_gamma   90.00
#
_symmetry.space_group_name_H-M   'P 1'
#
loop_
_entity.id
_entity.type
_entity.pdbx_description
1 polymer ?
#
loop_
_entity_poly.entity_id
_entity_poly.type
_entity_poly.pdbx_seq_one_letter_code
_entity_poly.pdbx_strand_id
1 'polypeptide(L)'
;MKSIPLKINQSVFYPAILVIFSILIGTLFAPEIASSVFNTLQGAITINGGWFYILTVAIILGFVIYLGMSRFGSVKLGPDHSTPDYKLSTWISMLFAAGMGIGLMFFGVAEPVMHYLSPPTAEKESLEAMKEAMKITFFHWGLHAWAIYAIVALILAYFSYRQGLPLTLRSALHPIIGDRIYGWPGHFVDIFAVVSTVFGVATSLGLGASQVNAGLNYLFSTDVSQTNQLIIMIVITLLASVSVATGLDKGIKILSEINMGLAIVLMLLIFI
;
A
#
# COMPACT_ATOMS: atom_id res chain seq x y z
N MET A 1 -27.77 11.45 -14.07
CA MET A 1 -27.25 10.31 -13.29
C MET A 1 -28.21 10.05 -12.14
N LYS A 2 -28.95 8.94 -12.13
CA LYS A 2 -29.70 8.53 -10.94
C LYS A 2 -28.68 8.12 -9.88
N SER A 3 -28.68 8.77 -8.73
CA SER A 3 -27.87 8.39 -7.57
C SER A 3 -28.27 6.97 -7.15
N ILE A 4 -27.48 5.98 -7.53
CA ILE A 4 -27.61 4.63 -6.98
C ILE A 4 -27.37 4.80 -5.47
N PRO A 5 -28.31 4.42 -4.59
CA PRO A 5 -28.07 4.52 -3.16
C PRO A 5 -26.85 3.65 -2.85
N LEU A 6 -25.81 4.26 -2.27
CA LEU A 6 -24.64 3.58 -1.77
C LEU A 6 -25.09 2.52 -0.74
N LYS A 7 -25.30 1.30 -1.21
CA LYS A 7 -25.74 0.19 -0.37
C LYS A 7 -24.51 -0.39 0.30
N ILE A 8 -24.22 0.10 1.51
CA ILE A 8 -23.14 -0.44 2.35
C ILE A 8 -23.40 -1.93 2.58
N ASN A 9 -22.39 -2.76 2.34
CA ASN A 9 -22.45 -4.17 2.72
C ASN A 9 -22.32 -4.28 4.25
N GLN A 10 -23.45 -4.32 4.94
CA GLN A 10 -23.53 -4.35 6.40
C GLN A 10 -22.75 -5.52 7.01
N SER A 11 -22.76 -6.68 6.35
CA SER A 11 -22.06 -7.90 6.79
C SER A 11 -20.54 -7.79 6.72
N VAL A 12 -20.00 -6.80 6.01
CA VAL A 12 -18.55 -6.49 5.99
C VAL A 12 -18.26 -5.28 6.87
N PHE A 13 -19.07 -4.24 6.75
CA PHE A 13 -18.85 -2.94 7.40
C PHE A 13 -18.81 -3.06 8.93
N TYR A 14 -19.84 -3.64 9.55
CA TYR A 14 -19.91 -3.69 11.01
C TYR A 14 -18.83 -4.60 11.62
N PRO A 15 -18.55 -5.81 11.10
CA PRO A 15 -17.47 -6.63 11.63
C PRO A 15 -16.10 -5.98 11.45
N ALA A 16 -15.82 -5.36 10.29
CA ALA A 16 -14.53 -4.69 10.07
C ALA A 16 -14.32 -3.53 11.05
N ILE A 17 -15.35 -2.68 11.24
CA ILE A 17 -15.32 -1.59 12.23
C ILE A 17 -15.14 -2.15 13.64
N LEU A 18 -15.87 -3.20 14.01
CA LEU A 18 -15.74 -3.81 15.33
C LEU A 18 -14.31 -4.26 15.59
N VAL A 19 -13.66 -4.92 14.63
CA VAL A 19 -12.26 -5.35 14.75
C VAL A 19 -11.32 -4.15 14.88
N ILE A 20 -11.45 -3.15 14.01
CA ILE A 20 -10.61 -1.94 14.02
C ILE A 20 -10.74 -1.19 15.35
N PHE A 21 -11.97 -0.93 15.81
CA PHE A 21 -12.22 -0.22 17.07
C PHE A 21 -11.79 -1.04 18.28
N SER A 22 -11.94 -2.36 18.26
CA SER A 22 -11.48 -3.21 19.37
C SER A 22 -9.96 -3.12 19.54
N ILE A 23 -9.21 -3.16 18.42
CA ILE A 23 -7.75 -3.01 18.45
C ILE A 23 -7.37 -1.59 18.90
N LEU A 24 -8.03 -0.56 18.36
CA LEU A 24 -7.78 0.84 18.71
C LEU A 24 -8.05 1.13 20.20
N ILE A 25 -9.16 0.64 20.74
CA ILE A 25 -9.47 0.77 22.17
C ILE A 25 -8.41 0.04 23.00
N GLY A 26 -8.05 -1.19 22.62
CA GLY A 26 -7.01 -1.96 23.30
C GLY A 26 -5.66 -1.23 23.35
N THR A 27 -5.22 -0.63 22.24
CA THR A 27 -3.96 0.12 22.17
C THR A 27 -4.01 1.44 22.92
N LEU A 28 -5.16 2.12 22.97
CA LEU A 28 -5.33 3.38 23.69
C LEU A 28 -5.31 3.19 25.21
N PHE A 29 -5.98 2.16 25.73
CA PHE A 29 -6.09 1.94 27.18
C PHE A 29 -4.88 1.19 27.77
N ALA A 30 -4.17 0.39 26.98
CA ALA A 30 -3.03 -0.40 27.44
C ALA A 30 -1.88 -0.42 26.41
N PRO A 31 -1.23 0.73 26.14
CA PRO A 31 -0.22 0.85 25.08
C PRO A 31 1.01 -0.06 25.30
N GLU A 32 1.49 -0.17 26.54
CA GLU A 32 2.63 -1.04 26.90
C GLU A 32 2.33 -2.52 26.63
N ILE A 33 1.14 -2.98 27.05
CA ILE A 33 0.69 -4.36 26.83
C ILE A 33 0.51 -4.61 25.34
N ALA A 34 -0.13 -3.68 24.61
CA ALA A 34 -0.32 -3.81 23.18
C ALA A 34 1.02 -3.88 22.43
N SER A 35 1.98 -3.03 22.78
CA SER A 35 3.35 -3.05 22.21
C SER A 35 4.03 -4.40 22.47
N SER A 36 3.99 -4.90 23.70
CA SER A 36 4.55 -6.20 24.06
C SER A 36 3.93 -7.35 23.27
N VAL A 37 2.60 -7.38 23.17
CA VAL A 37 1.86 -8.39 22.38
C VAL A 37 2.22 -8.30 20.91
N PHE A 38 2.22 -7.11 20.31
CA PHE A 38 2.54 -6.94 18.90
C PHE A 38 3.98 -7.34 18.57
N ASN A 39 4.95 -6.96 19.40
CA ASN A 39 6.35 -7.36 19.23
C ASN A 39 6.52 -8.87 19.34
N THR A 40 5.83 -9.50 20.30
CA THR A 40 5.88 -10.96 20.49
C THR A 40 5.28 -11.69 19.29
N LEU A 41 4.11 -11.26 18.81
CA LEU A 41 3.46 -11.82 17.63
C LEU A 41 4.27 -11.60 16.36
N GLN A 42 4.79 -10.39 16.14
CA GLN A 42 5.66 -10.07 15.02
C GLN A 42 6.90 -10.97 15.02
N GLY A 43 7.59 -11.08 16.16
CA GLY A 43 8.75 -11.96 16.30
C GLY A 43 8.41 -13.42 15.98
N ALA A 44 7.31 -13.94 16.52
CA ALA A 44 6.85 -15.30 16.25
C ALA A 44 6.52 -15.53 14.75
N ILE A 45 5.87 -14.56 14.10
CA ILE A 45 5.56 -14.62 12.65
C ILE A 45 6.85 -14.54 11.83
N THR A 46 7.78 -13.67 12.17
CA THR A 46 9.05 -13.53 11.43
C THR A 46 9.88 -14.82 11.52
N ILE A 47 10.01 -15.41 12.71
CA ILE A 47 10.78 -16.65 12.92
C ILE A 47 10.13 -17.84 12.20
N ASN A 48 8.82 -18.04 12.37
CA ASN A 48 8.16 -19.26 11.88
C ASN A 48 7.61 -19.12 10.45
N GLY A 49 7.23 -17.91 10.04
CA GLY A 49 6.57 -17.60 8.78
C GLY A 49 7.44 -16.85 7.77
N GLY A 50 8.65 -16.44 8.13
CA GLY A 50 9.54 -15.69 7.23
C GLY A 50 9.84 -16.42 5.91
N TRP A 51 10.10 -17.72 5.97
CA TRP A 51 10.32 -18.55 4.77
C TRP A 51 9.09 -18.59 3.87
N PHE A 52 7.89 -18.69 4.46
CA PHE A 52 6.63 -18.74 3.72
C PHE A 52 6.37 -17.41 3.02
N TYR A 53 6.66 -16.29 3.70
CA TYR A 53 6.57 -14.96 3.11
C TYR A 53 7.48 -14.82 1.89
N ILE A 54 8.78 -15.13 2.04
CA ILE A 54 9.76 -15.02 0.95
C ILE A 54 9.36 -15.92 -0.24
N LEU A 55 8.99 -17.17 0.04
CA LEU A 55 8.55 -18.10 -1.00
C LEU A 55 7.29 -17.63 -1.71
N THR A 56 6.31 -17.10 -0.97
CA THR A 56 5.06 -16.59 -1.55
C THR A 56 5.34 -15.43 -2.51
N VAL A 57 6.18 -14.47 -2.10
CA VAL A 57 6.54 -13.33 -2.96
C VAL A 57 7.31 -13.81 -4.21
N ALA A 58 8.21 -14.77 -4.06
CA ALA A 58 8.93 -15.35 -5.20
C ALA A 58 7.99 -16.06 -6.19
N ILE A 59 7.02 -16.84 -5.69
CA ILE A 59 5.99 -17.49 -6.52
C ILE A 59 5.13 -16.45 -7.23
N ILE A 60 4.69 -15.40 -6.52
CA ILE A 60 3.89 -14.33 -7.12
C ILE A 60 4.66 -13.63 -8.23
N LEU A 61 5.94 -13.29 -8.01
CA LEU A 61 6.79 -12.67 -9.02
C LEU A 61 6.92 -13.57 -10.25
N GLY A 62 7.27 -14.83 -10.06
CA GLY A 62 7.37 -15.81 -11.16
C GLY A 62 6.04 -15.98 -11.90
N PHE A 63 4.92 -16.00 -11.18
CA PHE A 63 3.59 -16.14 -11.76
C PHE A 63 3.17 -14.91 -12.58
N VAL A 64 3.42 -13.70 -12.09
CA VAL A 64 3.12 -12.46 -12.83
C VAL A 64 3.96 -12.38 -14.11
N ILE A 65 5.26 -12.73 -14.03
CA ILE A 65 6.13 -12.82 -15.22
C ILE A 65 5.58 -13.85 -16.21
N TYR A 66 5.20 -15.04 -15.73
CA TYR A 66 4.60 -16.07 -16.56
C TYR A 66 3.32 -15.59 -17.25
N LEU A 67 2.41 -14.93 -16.53
CA LEU A 67 1.19 -14.38 -17.12
C LEU A 67 1.52 -13.35 -18.21
N GLY A 68 2.46 -12.45 -17.97
CA GLY A 68 2.87 -11.41 -18.91
C GLY A 68 3.57 -11.95 -20.17
N MET A 69 4.38 -13.00 -20.04
CA MET A 69 5.16 -13.57 -21.16
C MET A 69 4.46 -14.72 -21.90
N SER A 70 3.39 -15.28 -21.33
CA SER A 70 2.64 -16.38 -21.94
C SER A 70 1.47 -15.89 -22.79
N ARG A 71 0.73 -16.83 -23.38
CA ARG A 71 -0.53 -16.57 -24.10
C ARG A 71 -1.59 -15.84 -23.26
N PHE A 72 -1.46 -15.83 -21.93
CA PHE A 72 -2.42 -15.14 -21.06
C PHE A 72 -2.25 -13.61 -21.09
N GLY A 73 -1.08 -13.11 -21.47
CA GLY A 73 -0.81 -11.67 -21.59
C GLY A 73 -1.60 -10.99 -22.72
N SER A 74 -2.15 -11.75 -23.67
CA SER A 74 -3.01 -11.21 -24.73
C SER A 74 -4.49 -11.10 -24.35
N VAL A 75 -4.88 -11.61 -23.17
CA VAL A 75 -6.26 -11.54 -22.68
C VAL A 75 -6.58 -10.10 -22.27
N LYS A 76 -7.59 -9.51 -22.91
CA LYS A 76 -8.07 -8.17 -22.53
C LYS A 76 -8.80 -8.23 -21.18
N LEU A 77 -8.46 -7.28 -20.29
CA LEU A 77 -9.13 -7.08 -18.99
C LEU A 77 -10.46 -6.31 -19.19
N GLY A 78 -11.37 -6.94 -19.92
CA GLY A 78 -12.64 -6.37 -20.35
C GLY A 78 -13.26 -7.21 -21.48
N PRO A 79 -14.40 -6.79 -22.05
CA PRO A 79 -14.97 -7.39 -23.25
C PRO A 79 -13.97 -7.43 -24.41
N ASP A 80 -14.08 -8.39 -25.34
CA ASP A 80 -13.10 -8.55 -26.43
C ASP A 80 -12.96 -7.33 -27.35
N HIS A 81 -14.03 -6.53 -27.47
CA HIS A 81 -14.08 -5.31 -28.25
C HIS A 81 -13.75 -4.04 -27.45
N SER A 82 -13.37 -4.15 -26.17
CA SER A 82 -13.00 -2.98 -25.38
C SER A 82 -11.65 -2.41 -25.82
N THR A 83 -11.51 -1.10 -25.62
CA THR A 83 -10.28 -0.32 -25.80
C THR A 83 -9.90 0.35 -24.47
N PRO A 84 -8.61 0.65 -24.22
CA PRO A 84 -8.20 1.34 -23.00
C PRO A 84 -8.87 2.72 -22.86
N ASP A 85 -9.37 3.03 -21.67
CA ASP A 85 -9.97 4.34 -21.36
C ASP A 85 -8.95 5.48 -21.35
N TYR A 86 -7.69 5.16 -21.05
CA TYR A 86 -6.57 6.10 -20.97
C TYR A 86 -5.48 5.76 -21.98
N LYS A 87 -4.84 6.80 -22.51
CA LYS A 87 -3.60 6.64 -23.30
C LYS A 87 -2.50 6.05 -22.41
N LEU A 88 -1.58 5.31 -23.02
CA LEU A 88 -0.48 4.63 -22.30
C LEU A 88 0.35 5.59 -21.44
N SER A 89 0.68 6.78 -21.94
CA SER A 89 1.45 7.78 -21.18
C SER A 89 0.71 8.22 -19.92
N THR A 90 -0.59 8.54 -20.03
CA THR A 90 -1.43 8.91 -18.88
C THR A 90 -1.53 7.76 -17.87
N TRP A 91 -1.69 6.52 -18.36
CA TRP A 91 -1.75 5.34 -17.49
C TRP A 91 -0.44 5.12 -16.73
N ILE A 92 0.72 5.25 -17.38
CA ILE A 92 2.03 5.15 -16.72
C ILE A 92 2.18 6.25 -15.67
N SER A 93 1.81 7.50 -15.98
CA SER A 93 1.86 8.61 -15.02
C SER A 93 0.98 8.33 -13.79
N MET A 94 -0.24 7.81 -13.98
CA MET A 94 -1.13 7.43 -12.89
C MET A 94 -0.56 6.29 -12.04
N LEU A 95 0.07 5.29 -12.68
CA LEU A 95 0.72 4.18 -11.98
C LEU A 95 1.84 4.66 -11.06
N PHE A 96 2.72 5.53 -11.56
CA PHE A 96 3.79 6.10 -10.75
C PHE A 96 3.25 7.01 -9.65
N ALA A 97 2.24 7.85 -9.93
CA ALA A 97 1.66 8.72 -8.92
C ALA A 97 0.97 7.94 -7.79
N ALA A 98 0.36 6.78 -8.10
CA ALA A 98 -0.25 5.91 -7.10
C ALA A 98 0.80 5.08 -6.32
N GLY A 99 1.88 4.66 -6.98
CA GLY A 99 2.93 3.84 -6.38
C GLY A 99 3.96 4.63 -5.57
N MET A 100 4.19 5.91 -5.89
CA MET A 100 5.10 6.78 -5.16
C MET A 100 4.44 7.34 -3.89
N GLY A 101 4.50 6.54 -2.82
CA GLY A 101 3.99 6.91 -1.50
C GLY A 101 5.04 7.55 -0.59
N ILE A 102 4.60 7.89 0.63
CA ILE A 102 5.45 8.34 1.76
C ILE A 102 6.61 7.37 2.00
N GLY A 103 6.40 6.07 1.72
CA GLY A 103 7.43 5.05 1.84
C GLY A 103 8.72 5.38 1.07
N LEU A 104 8.65 5.86 -0.17
CA LEU A 104 9.85 6.23 -0.93
C LEU A 104 10.53 7.49 -0.38
N MET A 105 9.74 8.46 0.07
CA MET A 105 10.27 9.69 0.67
C MET A 105 10.94 9.44 2.03
N PHE A 106 10.44 8.46 2.79
CA PHE A 106 10.96 8.11 4.11
C PHE A 106 12.14 7.12 3.99
N PHE A 107 11.89 5.96 3.38
CA PHE A 107 12.85 4.86 3.30
C PHE A 107 13.83 4.98 2.14
N GLY A 108 13.57 5.81 1.14
CA GLY A 108 14.49 5.99 0.01
C GLY A 108 15.90 6.46 0.42
N VAL A 109 16.00 7.22 1.51
CA VAL A 109 17.28 7.59 2.13
C VAL A 109 17.56 6.75 3.37
N ALA A 110 16.56 6.53 4.24
CA ALA A 110 16.77 5.88 5.52
C ALA A 110 17.21 4.41 5.38
N GLU A 111 16.60 3.64 4.48
CA GLU A 111 16.84 2.21 4.37
C GLU A 111 18.25 1.84 3.86
N PRO A 112 18.80 2.47 2.79
CA PRO A 112 20.19 2.27 2.42
C PRO A 112 21.17 2.60 3.56
N VAL A 113 20.92 3.69 4.29
CA VAL A 113 21.77 4.10 5.42
C VAL A 113 21.68 3.08 6.55
N MET A 114 20.48 2.59 6.87
CA MET A 114 20.28 1.55 7.88
C MET A 114 21.03 0.26 7.52
N HIS A 115 20.94 -0.20 6.27
CA HIS A 115 21.64 -1.40 5.81
C HIS A 115 23.15 -1.20 5.70
N TYR A 116 23.63 0.02 5.44
CA TYR A 116 25.06 0.33 5.43
C TYR A 116 25.67 0.30 6.85
N LEU A 117 24.91 0.77 7.84
CA LEU A 117 25.31 0.77 9.26
C LEU A 117 25.11 -0.57 9.96
N SER A 118 24.29 -1.46 9.41
CA SER A 118 24.02 -2.80 9.93
C SER A 118 23.81 -3.81 8.79
N PRO A 119 24.86 -4.07 8.00
CA PRO A 119 24.79 -5.00 6.87
C PRO A 119 24.60 -6.45 7.37
N PRO A 120 23.84 -7.29 6.65
CA PRO A 120 23.67 -8.69 7.04
C PRO A 120 24.95 -9.52 7.00
N THR A 121 25.84 -9.28 6.03
CA THR A 121 27.03 -10.13 5.81
C THR A 121 28.34 -9.38 5.64
N ALA A 122 28.33 -8.14 5.15
CA ALA A 122 29.53 -7.32 5.01
C ALA A 122 30.03 -6.74 6.34
N GLU A 123 31.27 -6.24 6.34
CA GLU A 123 31.78 -5.44 7.46
C GLU A 123 31.09 -4.06 7.47
N LYS A 124 30.63 -3.63 8.65
CA LYS A 124 29.96 -2.34 8.83
C LYS A 124 30.81 -1.19 8.26
N GLU A 125 30.16 -0.23 7.60
CA GLU A 125 30.78 0.97 7.02
C GLU A 125 31.82 0.71 5.90
N SER A 126 31.92 -0.52 5.37
CA SER A 126 32.81 -0.87 4.26
C SER A 126 32.22 -0.58 2.86
N LEU A 127 33.06 -0.63 1.82
CA LEU A 127 32.60 -0.53 0.43
C LEU A 127 31.65 -1.68 0.08
N GLU A 128 31.87 -2.85 0.64
CA GLU A 128 31.04 -4.05 0.49
C GLU A 128 29.67 -3.83 1.13
N ALA A 129 29.60 -3.23 2.32
CA ALA A 129 28.34 -2.87 2.98
C ALA A 129 27.54 -1.86 2.17
N MET A 130 28.19 -0.88 1.54
CA MET A 130 27.51 0.07 0.67
C MET A 130 26.84 -0.64 -0.52
N LYS A 131 27.55 -1.57 -1.18
CA LYS A 131 27.00 -2.38 -2.28
C LYS A 131 25.87 -3.29 -1.79
N GLU A 132 26.02 -3.91 -0.62
CA GLU A 132 25.00 -4.77 -0.02
C GLU A 132 23.74 -4.00 0.33
N ALA A 133 23.86 -2.83 0.94
CA ALA A 133 22.75 -1.96 1.28
C ALA A 133 21.90 -1.57 0.07
N MET A 134 22.55 -1.19 -1.04
CA MET A 134 21.84 -0.88 -2.28
C MET A 134 21.16 -2.12 -2.90
N LYS A 135 21.81 -3.29 -2.87
CA LYS A 135 21.19 -4.55 -3.33
C LYS A 135 19.91 -4.87 -2.56
N ILE A 136 19.94 -4.75 -1.23
CA ILE A 136 18.79 -5.03 -0.37
C ILE A 136 17.67 -4.02 -0.63
N THR A 137 18.00 -2.73 -0.70
CA THR A 137 17.02 -1.67 -0.98
C THR A 137 16.34 -1.89 -2.34
N PHE A 138 17.11 -2.20 -3.40
CA PHE A 138 16.53 -2.51 -4.71
C PHE A 138 15.72 -3.81 -4.70
N PHE A 139 16.06 -4.77 -3.86
CA PHE A 139 15.28 -5.99 -3.71
C PHE A 139 13.90 -5.71 -3.08
N HIS A 140 13.84 -4.86 -2.04
CA HIS A 140 12.60 -4.48 -1.38
C HIS A 140 11.69 -3.58 -2.22
N TRP A 141 12.26 -2.59 -2.93
CA TRP A 141 11.49 -1.61 -3.71
C TRP A 141 11.38 -1.92 -5.21
N GLY A 142 12.03 -2.99 -5.65
CA GLY A 142 12.02 -3.44 -7.04
C GLY A 142 10.85 -4.37 -7.38
N LEU A 143 11.11 -5.33 -8.25
CA LEU A 143 10.08 -6.17 -8.88
C LEU A 143 9.19 -6.94 -7.89
N HIS A 144 9.74 -7.32 -6.72
CA HIS A 144 9.01 -8.11 -5.72
C HIS A 144 7.80 -7.36 -5.16
N ALA A 145 7.95 -6.09 -4.76
CA ALA A 145 6.84 -5.27 -4.27
C ALA A 145 5.80 -5.02 -5.37
N TRP A 146 6.26 -4.68 -6.58
CA TRP A 146 5.37 -4.42 -7.72
C TRP A 146 4.62 -5.67 -8.18
N ALA A 147 5.19 -6.86 -8.04
CA ALA A 147 4.51 -8.11 -8.38
C ALA A 147 3.29 -8.36 -7.49
N ILE A 148 3.35 -7.99 -6.20
CA ILE A 148 2.21 -8.09 -5.28
C ILE A 148 1.08 -7.16 -5.73
N TYR A 149 1.40 -5.93 -6.12
CA TYR A 149 0.41 -5.01 -6.67
C TYR A 149 -0.16 -5.50 -7.99
N ALA A 150 0.69 -6.00 -8.89
CA ALA A 150 0.29 -6.51 -10.18
C ALA A 150 -0.68 -7.68 -10.04
N ILE A 151 -0.40 -8.67 -9.19
CA ILE A 151 -1.31 -9.82 -9.04
C ILE A 151 -2.66 -9.41 -8.46
N VAL A 152 -2.69 -8.53 -7.45
CA VAL A 152 -3.95 -8.04 -6.87
C VAL A 152 -4.74 -7.21 -7.89
N ALA A 153 -4.08 -6.34 -8.65
CA ALA A 153 -4.69 -5.56 -9.72
C ALA A 153 -5.26 -6.47 -10.82
N LEU A 154 -4.52 -7.50 -11.23
CA LEU A 154 -4.97 -8.49 -12.22
C LEU A 154 -6.19 -9.26 -11.74
N ILE A 155 -6.19 -9.71 -10.48
CA ILE A 155 -7.34 -10.38 -9.87
C ILE A 155 -8.59 -9.49 -9.94
N LEU A 156 -8.50 -8.26 -9.43
CA LEU A 156 -9.63 -7.33 -9.40
C LEU A 156 -10.09 -6.98 -10.81
N ALA A 157 -9.17 -6.66 -11.71
CA ALA A 157 -9.49 -6.27 -13.08
C ALA A 157 -10.11 -7.43 -13.88
N TYR A 158 -9.56 -8.63 -13.77
CA TYR A 158 -10.08 -9.80 -14.49
C TYR A 158 -11.49 -10.16 -14.00
N PHE A 159 -11.68 -10.36 -12.69
CA PHE A 159 -13.00 -10.77 -12.20
C PHE A 159 -14.06 -9.69 -12.37
N SER A 160 -13.69 -8.42 -12.25
CA SER A 160 -14.68 -7.34 -12.34
C SER A 160 -14.99 -6.94 -13.77
N TYR A 161 -13.96 -6.70 -14.59
CA TYR A 161 -14.16 -6.17 -15.95
C TYR A 161 -14.34 -7.27 -17.00
N ARG A 162 -13.73 -8.45 -16.82
CA ARG A 162 -13.89 -9.57 -17.76
C ARG A 162 -15.03 -10.50 -17.37
N GLN A 163 -15.16 -10.83 -16.08
CA GLN A 163 -16.19 -11.78 -15.59
C GLN A 163 -17.46 -11.11 -15.06
N GLY A 164 -17.50 -9.77 -14.97
CA GLY A 164 -18.69 -9.04 -14.52
C GLY A 164 -19.04 -9.23 -13.04
N LEU A 165 -18.08 -9.68 -12.22
CA LEU A 165 -18.25 -9.84 -10.77
C LEU A 165 -18.05 -8.49 -10.04
N PRO A 166 -18.45 -8.39 -8.76
CA PRO A 166 -18.21 -7.17 -7.98
C PRO A 166 -16.72 -6.83 -7.86
N LEU A 167 -16.37 -5.53 -7.88
CA LEU A 167 -15.00 -5.02 -7.69
C LEU A 167 -14.55 -5.15 -6.22
N THR A 168 -14.32 -6.38 -5.79
CA THR A 168 -14.00 -6.76 -4.40
C THR A 168 -13.08 -7.99 -4.39
N LEU A 169 -12.27 -8.16 -3.35
CA LEU A 169 -11.30 -9.25 -3.27
C LEU A 169 -11.96 -10.63 -3.18
N ARG A 170 -13.15 -10.74 -2.58
CA ARG A 170 -13.92 -11.99 -2.58
C ARG A 170 -14.19 -12.56 -3.97
N SER A 171 -14.25 -11.73 -5.01
CA SER A 171 -14.54 -12.18 -6.38
C SER A 171 -13.46 -13.12 -6.91
N ALA A 172 -12.24 -13.00 -6.39
CA ALA A 172 -11.14 -13.92 -6.66
C ALA A 172 -11.47 -15.37 -6.29
N LEU A 173 -12.33 -15.58 -5.30
CA LEU A 173 -12.71 -16.91 -4.82
C LEU A 173 -13.83 -17.54 -5.64
N HIS A 174 -14.51 -16.78 -6.52
CA HIS A 174 -15.64 -17.29 -7.29
C HIS A 174 -15.35 -18.59 -8.06
N PRO A 175 -14.18 -18.78 -8.72
CA PRO A 175 -13.87 -20.04 -9.39
C PRO A 175 -13.76 -21.25 -8.46
N ILE A 176 -13.51 -21.03 -7.16
CA ILE A 176 -13.27 -22.08 -6.17
C ILE A 176 -14.57 -22.38 -5.38
N ILE A 177 -15.29 -21.34 -4.97
CA ILE A 177 -16.45 -21.47 -4.07
C ILE A 177 -17.78 -21.05 -4.70
N GLY A 178 -17.78 -20.64 -5.97
CA GLY A 178 -18.97 -20.20 -6.72
C GLY A 178 -19.70 -19.03 -6.04
N ASP A 179 -21.03 -19.08 -6.04
CA ASP A 179 -21.89 -18.06 -5.44
C ASP A 179 -21.75 -17.91 -3.92
N ARG A 180 -20.98 -18.79 -3.24
CA ARG A 180 -20.68 -18.63 -1.81
C ARG A 180 -19.87 -17.37 -1.50
N ILE A 181 -19.29 -16.71 -2.52
CA ILE A 181 -18.70 -15.36 -2.36
C ILE A 181 -19.71 -14.34 -1.83
N TYR A 182 -21.00 -14.53 -2.08
CA TYR A 182 -22.04 -13.61 -1.58
C TYR A 182 -22.40 -13.85 -0.11
N GLY A 183 -21.90 -14.93 0.50
CA GLY A 183 -22.06 -15.25 1.92
C GLY A 183 -20.80 -15.00 2.76
N TRP A 184 -20.81 -15.57 3.97
CA TRP A 184 -19.75 -15.40 4.97
C TRP A 184 -18.32 -15.71 4.49
N PRO A 185 -18.07 -16.77 3.68
CA PRO A 185 -16.72 -17.02 3.17
C PRO A 185 -16.15 -15.84 2.38
N GLY A 186 -16.96 -15.19 1.54
CA GLY A 186 -16.54 -14.00 0.81
C GLY A 186 -16.51 -12.75 1.69
N HIS A 187 -17.45 -12.61 2.63
CA HIS A 187 -17.44 -11.49 3.59
C HIS A 187 -16.17 -11.49 4.44
N PHE A 188 -15.69 -12.65 4.88
CA PHE A 188 -14.46 -12.77 5.67
C PHE A 188 -13.23 -12.21 4.94
N VAL A 189 -13.08 -12.52 3.66
CA VAL A 189 -12.00 -11.98 2.83
C VAL A 189 -12.08 -10.47 2.71
N ASP A 190 -13.27 -9.94 2.45
CA ASP A 190 -13.46 -8.48 2.36
C ASP A 190 -13.25 -7.77 3.71
N ILE A 191 -13.66 -8.39 4.83
CA ILE A 191 -13.38 -7.85 6.18
C ILE A 191 -11.87 -7.78 6.38
N PHE A 192 -11.15 -8.88 6.11
CA PHE A 192 -9.70 -8.92 6.24
C PHE A 192 -9.01 -7.88 5.35
N ALA A 193 -9.49 -7.70 4.12
CA ALA A 193 -9.01 -6.68 3.20
C ALA A 193 -9.20 -5.26 3.75
N VAL A 194 -10.41 -4.93 4.20
CA VAL A 194 -10.71 -3.60 4.78
C VAL A 194 -9.82 -3.32 6.00
N VAL A 195 -9.74 -4.28 6.93
CA VAL A 195 -8.90 -4.16 8.13
C VAL A 195 -7.43 -3.94 7.74
N SER A 196 -6.89 -4.77 6.84
CA SER A 196 -5.50 -4.68 6.39
C SER A 196 -5.20 -3.35 5.70
N THR A 197 -6.11 -2.87 4.84
CA THR A 197 -5.95 -1.59 4.16
C THR A 197 -5.96 -0.42 5.14
N VAL A 198 -6.87 -0.42 6.14
CA VAL A 198 -6.93 0.66 7.14
C VAL A 198 -5.63 0.73 7.95
N PHE A 199 -5.12 -0.40 8.44
CA PHE A 199 -3.85 -0.42 9.18
C PHE A 199 -2.66 -0.04 8.29
N GLY A 200 -2.62 -0.47 7.03
CA GLY A 200 -1.57 -0.07 6.08
C GLY A 200 -1.56 1.43 5.83
N VAL A 201 -2.73 2.04 5.60
CA VAL A 201 -2.88 3.49 5.42
C VAL A 201 -2.49 4.24 6.70
N ALA A 202 -2.89 3.75 7.87
CA ALA A 202 -2.56 4.35 9.16
C ALA A 202 -1.04 4.40 9.42
N THR A 203 -0.31 3.32 9.12
CA THR A 203 1.16 3.29 9.24
C THR A 203 1.81 4.32 8.33
N SER A 204 1.38 4.40 7.07
CA SER A 204 1.91 5.37 6.10
C SER A 204 1.66 6.81 6.55
N LEU A 205 0.44 7.13 7.02
CA LEU A 205 0.10 8.43 7.57
C LEU A 205 0.94 8.77 8.81
N GLY A 206 1.18 7.79 9.67
CA GLY A 206 2.05 7.88 10.85
C GLY A 206 3.46 8.35 10.50
N LEU A 207 4.11 7.62 9.59
CA LEU A 207 5.45 7.94 9.10
C LEU A 207 5.50 9.31 8.41
N GLY A 208 4.48 9.63 7.62
CA GLY A 208 4.37 10.93 6.93
C GLY A 208 4.28 12.09 7.90
N ALA A 209 3.45 11.99 8.94
CA ALA A 209 3.33 13.03 9.95
C ALA A 209 4.63 13.22 10.74
N SER A 210 5.33 12.13 11.07
CA SER A 210 6.66 12.21 11.70
C SER A 210 7.67 12.91 10.81
N GLN A 211 7.68 12.60 9.50
CA GLN A 211 8.57 13.23 8.53
C GLN A 211 8.28 14.72 8.35
N VAL A 212 7.00 15.11 8.27
CA VAL A 212 6.59 16.53 8.19
C VAL A 212 6.98 17.27 9.47
N ASN A 213 6.76 16.69 10.65
CA ASN A 213 7.13 17.31 11.91
C ASN A 213 8.65 17.54 12.00
N ALA A 214 9.46 16.56 11.59
CA ALA A 214 10.92 16.70 11.51
C ALA A 214 11.35 17.79 10.52
N GLY A 215 10.70 17.88 9.37
CA GLY A 215 10.95 18.96 8.40
C GLY A 215 10.60 20.35 8.93
N LEU A 216 9.48 20.48 9.65
CA LEU A 216 9.10 21.74 10.30
C LEU A 216 10.08 22.11 11.42
N ASN A 217 10.55 21.14 12.20
CA ASN A 217 11.61 21.37 13.19
C ASN A 217 12.89 21.90 12.53
N TYR A 218 13.30 21.31 11.41
CA TYR A 218 14.49 21.74 10.69
C TYR A 218 14.37 23.19 10.16
N LEU A 219 13.20 23.56 9.62
CA LEU A 219 12.98 24.88 8.99
C LEU A 219 12.61 25.99 9.98
N PHE A 220 11.85 25.66 11.02
CA PHE A 220 11.21 26.63 11.91
C PHE A 220 11.47 26.38 13.39
N SER A 221 12.31 25.38 13.73
CA SER A 221 12.64 24.99 15.11
C SER A 221 11.42 24.64 15.97
N THR A 222 10.32 24.19 15.36
CA THR A 222 9.15 23.66 16.08
C THR A 222 9.47 22.34 16.76
N ASP A 223 8.91 22.04 17.93
CA ASP A 223 9.17 20.78 18.63
C ASP A 223 8.81 19.53 17.80
N VAL A 224 9.61 18.46 17.93
CA VAL A 224 9.25 17.12 17.46
C VAL A 224 8.54 16.40 18.60
N SER A 225 7.21 16.35 18.54
CA SER A 225 6.39 15.82 19.63
C SER A 225 5.19 15.04 19.11
N GLN A 226 4.69 14.10 19.92
CA GLN A 226 3.49 13.33 19.61
C GLN A 226 2.29 14.26 19.33
N THR A 227 2.16 15.35 20.08
CA THR A 227 1.10 16.35 19.88
C THR A 227 1.16 16.97 18.48
N ASN A 228 2.34 17.39 18.03
CA ASN A 228 2.50 18.00 16.71
C ASN A 228 2.22 16.99 15.59
N GLN A 229 2.67 15.74 15.75
CA GLN A 229 2.36 14.67 14.81
C GLN A 229 0.85 14.40 14.72
N LEU A 230 0.12 14.35 15.85
CA LEU A 230 -1.33 14.20 15.87
C LEU A 230 -2.05 15.37 15.18
N ILE A 231 -1.62 16.60 15.42
CA ILE A 231 -2.17 17.79 14.74
C ILE A 231 -1.97 17.67 13.22
N ILE A 232 -0.77 17.31 12.77
CA ILE A 232 -0.46 17.12 11.35
C ILE A 232 -1.35 16.03 10.75
N MET A 233 -1.53 14.89 11.42
CA MET A 233 -2.41 13.81 10.96
C MET A 233 -3.85 14.31 10.81
N ILE A 234 -4.40 15.01 11.82
CA ILE A 234 -5.76 15.56 11.77
C ILE A 234 -5.91 16.49 10.56
N VAL A 235 -4.96 17.40 10.34
CA VAL A 235 -4.98 18.33 9.20
C VAL A 235 -4.96 17.57 7.87
N ILE A 236 -4.05 16.61 7.69
CA ILE A 236 -3.96 15.80 6.46
C ILE A 236 -5.25 15.01 6.22
N THR A 237 -5.79 14.38 7.26
CA THR A 237 -7.05 13.61 7.17
C THR A 237 -8.24 14.51 6.84
N LEU A 238 -8.32 15.72 7.41
CA LEU A 238 -9.35 16.69 7.06
C LEU A 238 -9.25 17.13 5.60
N LEU A 239 -8.05 17.47 5.13
CA LEU A 239 -7.83 17.83 3.72
C LEU A 239 -8.20 16.69 2.77
N ALA A 240 -7.81 15.46 3.10
CA ALA A 240 -8.18 14.27 2.33
C ALA A 240 -9.71 14.07 2.32
N SER A 241 -10.38 14.26 3.45
CA SER A 241 -11.84 14.12 3.57
C SER A 241 -12.58 15.16 2.72
N VAL A 242 -12.11 16.42 2.74
CA VAL A 242 -12.64 17.47 1.87
C VAL A 242 -12.42 17.12 0.41
N SER A 243 -11.23 16.65 0.03
CA SER A 243 -10.93 16.22 -1.34
C SER A 243 -11.89 15.13 -1.83
N VAL A 244 -12.19 14.14 -1.00
CA VAL A 244 -13.16 13.07 -1.32
C VAL A 244 -14.57 13.64 -1.47
N ALA A 245 -14.99 14.52 -0.54
CA ALA A 245 -16.32 15.14 -0.57
C ALA A 245 -16.55 16.05 -1.79
N THR A 246 -15.51 16.74 -2.27
CA THR A 246 -15.58 17.65 -3.42
C THR A 246 -15.53 16.96 -4.79
N GLY A 247 -15.31 15.64 -4.83
CA GLY A 247 -15.22 14.85 -6.06
C GLY A 247 -13.81 14.35 -6.32
N LEU A 248 -13.63 13.04 -6.15
CA LEU A 248 -12.35 12.34 -6.18
C LEU A 248 -11.61 12.49 -7.52
N ASP A 249 -12.33 12.44 -8.64
CA ASP A 249 -11.74 12.25 -9.97
C ASP A 249 -10.86 13.43 -10.42
N LYS A 250 -11.27 14.68 -10.12
CA LYS A 250 -10.48 15.87 -10.46
C LYS A 250 -9.38 16.14 -9.43
N GLY A 251 -9.70 15.98 -8.14
CA GLY A 251 -8.77 16.25 -7.04
C GLY A 251 -7.55 15.33 -7.06
N ILE A 252 -7.78 14.02 -7.18
CA ILE A 252 -6.68 13.04 -7.26
C ILE A 252 -5.80 13.34 -8.47
N LYS A 253 -6.38 13.56 -9.65
CA LYS A 253 -5.59 13.80 -10.86
C LYS A 253 -4.64 14.99 -10.70
N ILE A 254 -5.14 16.14 -10.24
CA ILE A 254 -4.34 17.36 -10.08
C ILE A 254 -3.25 17.16 -9.01
N LEU A 255 -3.62 16.61 -7.85
CA LEU A 255 -2.68 16.36 -6.76
C LEU A 255 -1.60 15.36 -7.17
N SER A 256 -1.96 14.31 -7.91
CA SER A 256 -1.03 13.32 -8.46
C SER A 256 -0.05 13.94 -9.46
N GLU A 257 -0.52 14.80 -10.37
CA GLU A 257 0.34 15.50 -11.35
C GLU A 257 1.32 16.46 -10.65
N ILE A 258 0.85 17.24 -9.66
CA ILE A 258 1.69 18.13 -8.86
C ILE A 258 2.73 17.32 -8.06
N ASN A 259 2.30 16.26 -7.38
CA ASN A 259 3.19 15.40 -6.61
C ASN A 259 4.29 14.79 -7.49
N MET A 260 3.93 14.33 -8.69
CA MET A 260 4.90 13.81 -9.66
C MET A 260 5.91 14.87 -10.09
N GLY A 261 5.44 16.09 -10.40
CA GLY A 261 6.31 17.21 -10.75
C GLY A 261 7.29 17.55 -9.64
N LEU A 262 6.81 17.65 -8.39
CA LEU A 262 7.65 17.91 -7.22
C LEU A 262 8.67 16.80 -6.98
N ALA A 263 8.27 15.54 -7.11
CA ALA A 263 9.17 14.40 -6.93
C ALA A 263 10.29 14.39 -7.98
N ILE A 264 9.98 14.68 -9.25
CA ILE A 264 10.98 14.79 -10.33
C ILE A 264 11.94 15.95 -10.05
N VAL A 265 11.43 17.12 -9.66
CA VAL A 265 12.28 18.28 -9.32
C VAL A 265 13.21 17.95 -8.16
N LEU A 266 12.71 17.31 -7.10
CA LEU A 266 13.52 16.90 -5.97
C LEU A 266 14.61 15.88 -6.38
N MET A 267 14.24 14.89 -7.19
CA MET A 267 15.19 13.90 -7.71
C MET A 267 16.31 14.57 -8.52
N LEU A 268 15.95 15.50 -9.42
CA LEU A 268 16.92 16.23 -10.23
C LEU A 268 17.82 17.13 -9.36
N LEU A 269 17.26 17.79 -8.35
CA LEU A 269 18.03 18.63 -7.43
C LEU A 269 19.06 17.81 -6.65
N ILE A 270 18.72 16.60 -6.21
CA ILE A 270 19.65 15.71 -5.51
C ILE A 270 20.68 15.08 -6.46
N PHE A 271 20.29 14.82 -7.71
CA PHE A 271 21.15 14.19 -8.71
C PHE A 271 22.26 15.13 -9.22
N ILE A 272 21.97 16.43 -9.34
CA ILE A 272 22.92 17.48 -9.79
C ILE A 272 23.82 17.90 -8.62
#